data_AF-A0A7S1NHN2-F1
#
_entry.id   AF-A0A7S1NHN2-F1
#
_cell.length_a   1.000
_cell.length_b   1.000
_cell.length_c   1.000
_cell.angle_alpha   90.00
_cell.angle_beta   90.00
_cell.angle_gamma   90.00
#
_symmetry.space_group_name_H-M   'P 1'
#
loop_
_entity.id
_entity.type
_entity.pdbx_description
1 polymer ?
#
loop_
_entity_poly.entity_id
_entity_poly.type
_entity_poly.pdbx_seq_one_letter_code
_entity_poly.pdbx_strand_id
1 'polypeptide(L)'
;GADCSMACPGTLRGPAGLAVCTGHGTCQADASCVCDVPSVPTNATHPPATAVHWAGLACGDCGPGWFGGRCDEVCVHGTTVGRVCVCRPGAGTRDCSVRCPGPTDELCHGHGRCQDNHTQPGTCACNPHWYTAACSVYCRPDSCFGAGVYPPPRVQCNQHTGRCECQDGEGGHWAGAQCNECARGFYGAECDQECQCSGHGVCARLGGGCTCDSDDTVGHWAGDACGQCAAGYLGSDCRTRNVAISMGGSLPLFSTHPDADANTVLIADPPHGLLYLG
;
A
#
# COMPACT_ATOMS: atom_id res chain seq x y z
N GLY A 1 -4.74 -56.87 18.27
CA GLY A 1 -5.03 -58.27 17.88
C GLY A 1 -5.69 -59.00 19.05
N ALA A 2 -6.47 -60.04 18.78
CA ALA A 2 -7.14 -60.86 19.82
C ALA A 2 -6.17 -61.54 20.81
N ASP A 3 -4.89 -61.62 20.44
CA ASP A 3 -3.77 -62.17 21.19
C ASP A 3 -2.79 -61.08 21.70
N CYS A 4 -3.13 -59.80 21.56
CA CYS A 4 -2.28 -58.64 21.90
C CYS A 4 -0.90 -58.60 21.20
N SER A 5 -0.69 -59.36 20.12
CA SER A 5 0.61 -59.42 19.43
C SER A 5 0.84 -58.26 18.44
N MET A 6 -0.24 -57.61 18.00
CA MET A 6 -0.22 -56.52 17.02
C MET A 6 -0.34 -55.16 17.72
N ALA A 7 0.62 -54.26 17.45
CA ALA A 7 0.58 -52.88 17.89
C ALA A 7 -0.13 -52.00 16.86
N CYS A 8 -0.97 -51.08 17.34
CA CYS A 8 -1.55 -50.07 16.47
C CYS A 8 -0.49 -49.09 15.97
N PRO A 9 -0.62 -48.58 14.74
CA PRO A 9 0.34 -47.64 14.16
C PRO A 9 0.31 -46.28 14.87
N GLY A 10 1.37 -45.49 14.67
CA GLY A 10 1.47 -44.14 15.25
C GLY A 10 1.64 -44.11 16.77
N THR A 11 2.23 -45.15 17.35
CA THR A 11 2.56 -45.19 18.78
C THR A 11 3.63 -44.15 19.12
N LEU A 12 3.27 -43.15 19.90
CA LEU A 12 4.16 -42.12 20.41
C LEU A 12 4.25 -42.23 21.92
N ARG A 13 5.47 -42.34 22.47
CA ARG A 13 5.70 -42.38 23.90
C ARG A 13 6.04 -40.97 24.39
N GLY A 14 5.10 -40.33 25.08
CA GLY A 14 5.26 -39.00 25.64
C GLY A 14 5.26 -39.00 27.17
N PRO A 15 5.53 -37.85 27.81
CA PRO A 15 5.46 -37.69 29.26
C PRO A 15 4.04 -37.89 29.83
N ALA A 16 3.00 -37.74 29.01
CA ALA A 16 1.60 -37.99 29.35
C ALA A 16 1.15 -39.46 29.14
N GLY A 17 2.04 -40.35 28.70
CA GLY A 17 1.73 -41.76 28.43
C GLY A 17 1.92 -42.17 26.97
N LEU A 18 1.36 -43.33 26.61
CA LEU A 18 1.40 -43.88 25.26
C LEU A 18 0.22 -43.34 24.45
N ALA A 19 0.49 -42.52 23.44
CA ALA A 19 -0.49 -42.15 22.42
C ALA A 19 -0.45 -43.19 21.30
N VAL A 20 -1.63 -43.60 20.83
CA VAL A 20 -1.81 -44.58 19.74
C VAL A 20 -2.55 -43.86 18.61
N CYS A 21 -2.38 -44.28 17.35
CA CYS A 21 -2.98 -43.59 16.21
C CYS A 21 -2.59 -42.10 16.18
N THR A 22 -1.33 -41.80 16.51
CA THR A 22 -0.77 -40.45 16.67
C THR A 22 -1.52 -39.52 17.64
N GLY A 23 -2.44 -40.04 18.45
CA GLY A 23 -3.29 -39.26 19.35
C GLY A 23 -4.51 -38.63 18.68
N HIS A 24 -4.85 -39.08 17.47
CA HIS A 24 -5.90 -38.51 16.62
C HIS A 24 -6.89 -39.58 16.12
N GLY A 25 -7.02 -40.66 16.88
CA GLY A 25 -7.94 -41.75 16.55
C GLY A 25 -7.96 -42.83 17.62
N THR A 26 -8.83 -43.80 17.40
CA THR A 26 -9.02 -44.95 18.29
C THR A 26 -8.49 -46.23 17.66
N CYS A 27 -7.73 -47.00 18.44
CA CYS A 27 -7.17 -48.29 18.03
C CYS A 27 -8.21 -49.40 18.17
N GLN A 28 -8.46 -50.13 17.09
CA GLN A 28 -9.43 -51.23 17.04
C GLN A 28 -8.77 -52.58 17.36
N ALA A 29 -9.60 -53.61 17.62
CA ALA A 29 -9.14 -54.94 18.02
C ALA A 29 -8.26 -55.65 16.96
N ASP A 30 -8.46 -55.31 15.68
CA ASP A 30 -7.67 -55.77 14.54
C ASP A 30 -6.35 -55.00 14.33
N ALA A 31 -6.01 -54.10 15.25
CA ALA A 31 -4.87 -53.19 15.18
C ALA A 31 -4.93 -52.13 14.06
N SER A 32 -6.12 -51.83 13.54
CA SER A 32 -6.35 -50.65 12.69
C SER A 32 -6.68 -49.40 13.52
N CYS A 33 -6.44 -48.22 12.94
CA CYS A 33 -6.81 -46.94 13.53
C CYS A 33 -8.06 -46.38 12.85
N VAL A 34 -9.06 -46.01 13.64
CA VAL A 34 -10.22 -45.23 13.20
C VAL A 34 -9.97 -43.78 13.60
N CYS A 35 -9.76 -42.92 12.61
CA CYS A 35 -9.38 -41.53 12.83
C CYS A 35 -10.56 -40.68 13.31
N ASP A 36 -10.25 -39.74 14.19
CA ASP A 36 -11.22 -38.78 14.70
C ASP A 36 -11.62 -37.84 13.55
N VAL A 37 -12.77 -38.10 12.95
CA VAL A 37 -13.42 -37.19 12.01
C VAL A 37 -14.64 -36.56 12.69
N PRO A 38 -14.85 -35.24 12.57
CA PRO A 38 -16.08 -34.62 13.03
C PRO A 38 -17.23 -35.25 12.28
N SER A 39 -18.34 -35.46 12.98
CA SER A 39 -19.60 -35.88 12.39
C SER A 39 -20.13 -34.78 11.48
N VAL A 40 -19.61 -34.71 10.25
CA VAL A 40 -20.14 -33.83 9.22
C VAL A 40 -21.51 -34.40 8.82
N PRO A 41 -22.63 -33.67 8.99
CA PRO A 41 -23.90 -34.13 8.47
C PRO A 41 -23.78 -34.28 6.95
N THR A 42 -24.24 -35.41 6.42
CA THR A 42 -24.09 -35.87 5.04
C THR A 42 -24.65 -34.94 3.95
N ASN A 43 -25.16 -33.77 4.32
CA ASN A 43 -25.80 -32.78 3.44
C ASN A 43 -25.12 -31.39 3.46
N ALA A 44 -23.92 -31.26 4.05
CA ALA A 44 -23.17 -30.01 4.03
C ALA A 44 -22.22 -29.96 2.81
N THR A 45 -22.44 -29.01 1.90
CA THR A 45 -21.56 -28.75 0.74
C THR A 45 -20.20 -28.16 1.14
N HIS A 46 -20.03 -27.73 2.40
CA HIS A 46 -18.76 -27.37 3.02
C HIS A 46 -18.77 -27.77 4.51
N PRO A 47 -17.77 -28.53 5.00
CA PRO A 47 -17.59 -28.73 6.44
C PRO A 47 -17.28 -27.39 7.14
N PRO A 48 -17.71 -27.19 8.40
CA PRO A 48 -17.35 -26.00 9.16
C PRO A 48 -15.82 -25.88 9.28
N ALA A 49 -15.27 -24.66 9.22
CA ALA A 49 -13.82 -24.39 9.27
C ALA A 49 -13.11 -24.85 10.57
N THR A 50 -13.86 -25.38 11.54
CA THR A 50 -13.35 -25.95 12.80
C THR A 50 -13.37 -27.49 12.81
N ALA A 51 -13.80 -28.11 11.71
CA ALA A 51 -13.80 -29.54 11.54
C ALA A 51 -12.36 -30.02 11.26
N VAL A 52 -11.91 -31.01 12.04
CA VAL A 52 -10.55 -31.58 11.95
C VAL A 52 -10.58 -32.87 11.14
N HIS A 53 -9.82 -32.95 10.06
CA HIS A 53 -9.97 -34.06 9.10
C HIS A 53 -8.74 -34.96 9.11
N TRP A 54 -8.58 -35.78 10.16
CA TRP A 54 -7.50 -36.76 10.24
C TRP A 54 -7.72 -37.95 9.32
N ALA A 55 -6.65 -38.42 8.69
CA ALA A 55 -6.63 -39.54 7.78
C ALA A 55 -5.30 -40.29 7.82
N GLY A 56 -5.20 -41.34 7.02
CA GLY A 56 -4.03 -42.21 6.93
C GLY A 56 -4.05 -43.34 7.97
N LEU A 57 -3.14 -44.30 7.79
CA LEU A 57 -3.10 -45.55 8.59
C LEU A 57 -2.88 -45.29 10.08
N ALA A 58 -2.23 -44.18 10.43
CA ALA A 58 -1.91 -43.81 11.81
C ALA A 58 -2.66 -42.55 12.28
N CYS A 59 -3.63 -42.04 11.49
CA CYS A 59 -4.32 -40.77 11.76
C CYS A 59 -3.42 -39.54 11.88
N GLY A 60 -2.22 -39.61 11.30
CA GLY A 60 -1.24 -38.53 11.33
C GLY A 60 -1.35 -37.57 10.14
N ASP A 61 -2.06 -37.95 9.09
CA ASP A 61 -2.16 -37.19 7.84
C ASP A 61 -3.50 -36.46 7.76
N CYS A 62 -3.61 -35.49 6.87
CA CYS A 62 -4.86 -34.80 6.61
C CYS A 62 -5.65 -35.51 5.51
N GLY A 63 -6.96 -35.48 5.65
CA GLY A 63 -7.90 -35.95 4.64
C GLY A 63 -7.85 -35.09 3.37
N PRO A 64 -8.39 -35.59 2.24
CA PRO A 64 -8.39 -34.86 0.98
C PRO A 64 -9.05 -33.48 1.12
N GLY A 65 -8.36 -32.44 0.64
CA GLY A 65 -8.85 -31.06 0.70
C GLY A 65 -8.50 -30.31 1.99
N TRP A 66 -7.80 -30.95 2.93
CA TRP A 66 -7.37 -30.35 4.20
C TRP A 66 -5.87 -30.43 4.36
N PHE A 67 -5.27 -29.49 5.08
CA PHE A 67 -3.85 -29.51 5.38
C PHE A 67 -3.59 -28.81 6.72
N GLY A 68 -2.31 -28.71 7.09
CA GLY A 68 -1.90 -27.98 8.28
C GLY A 68 -1.54 -28.86 9.46
N GLY A 69 -1.11 -28.23 10.55
CA GLY A 69 -0.68 -28.96 11.76
C GLY A 69 -1.83 -29.70 12.46
N ARG A 70 -3.07 -29.27 12.23
CA ARG A 70 -4.29 -29.80 12.84
C ARG A 70 -5.34 -30.25 11.81
N CYS A 71 -5.00 -30.27 10.52
CA CYS A 71 -5.91 -30.67 9.45
C CYS A 71 -7.26 -29.91 9.45
N ASP A 72 -7.19 -28.61 9.75
CA ASP A 72 -8.28 -27.64 9.81
C ASP A 72 -8.13 -26.51 8.79
N GLU A 73 -7.04 -26.48 8.03
CA GLU A 73 -6.82 -25.53 6.92
C GLU A 73 -7.31 -26.12 5.59
N VAL A 74 -7.95 -25.32 4.73
CA VAL A 74 -8.54 -25.78 3.46
C VAL A 74 -7.54 -25.70 2.30
N CYS A 75 -7.31 -26.81 1.62
CA CYS A 75 -6.48 -26.87 0.42
C CYS A 75 -7.32 -26.52 -0.82
N VAL A 76 -7.16 -25.30 -1.34
CA VAL A 76 -8.08 -24.72 -2.34
C VAL A 76 -7.79 -25.24 -3.76
N HIS A 77 -6.60 -24.94 -4.29
CA HIS A 77 -6.20 -25.36 -5.64
C HIS A 77 -5.03 -26.34 -5.61
N GLY A 78 -5.11 -27.33 -4.73
CA GLY A 78 -4.06 -28.31 -4.54
C GLY A 78 -4.58 -29.70 -4.26
N THR A 79 -3.65 -30.58 -3.91
CA THR A 79 -3.93 -31.92 -3.39
C THR A 79 -3.21 -32.07 -2.07
N THR A 80 -3.93 -32.59 -1.07
CA THR A 80 -3.34 -32.90 0.23
C THR A 80 -2.38 -34.08 0.11
N VAL A 81 -1.14 -33.88 0.55
CA VAL A 81 -0.15 -34.95 0.73
C VAL A 81 0.41 -34.86 2.14
N GLY A 82 0.07 -35.84 2.98
CA GLY A 82 0.36 -35.79 4.41
C GLY A 82 -0.34 -34.59 5.06
N ARG A 83 0.43 -33.57 5.48
CA ARG A 83 -0.07 -32.32 6.08
C ARG A 83 0.14 -31.08 5.22
N VAL A 84 0.57 -31.26 3.98
CA VAL A 84 0.91 -30.17 3.06
C VAL A 84 -0.12 -30.12 1.93
N CYS A 85 -0.58 -28.92 1.59
CA CYS A 85 -1.34 -28.69 0.37
C CYS A 85 -0.34 -28.53 -0.79
N VAL A 86 -0.25 -29.54 -1.65
CA VAL A 86 0.62 -29.49 -2.84
C VAL A 86 -0.15 -28.77 -3.94
N CYS A 87 0.31 -27.59 -4.32
CA CYS A 87 -0.38 -26.74 -5.28
C CYS A 87 -0.36 -27.33 -6.70
N ARG A 88 -1.46 -27.13 -7.43
CA ARG A 88 -1.48 -27.31 -8.88
C ARG A 88 -0.58 -26.25 -9.54
N PRO A 89 -0.02 -26.53 -10.73
CA PRO A 89 0.79 -25.55 -11.46
C PRO A 89 0.08 -24.20 -11.59
N GLY A 90 0.80 -23.12 -11.31
CA GLY A 90 0.27 -21.76 -11.34
C GLY A 90 -0.42 -21.28 -10.05
N ALA A 91 -0.58 -22.14 -9.03
CA ALA A 91 -1.06 -21.74 -7.71
C ALA A 91 0.10 -21.64 -6.70
N GLY A 92 0.13 -20.55 -5.94
CA GLY A 92 1.02 -20.34 -4.80
C GLY A 92 0.22 -20.19 -3.50
N THR A 93 0.91 -19.83 -2.43
CA THR A 93 0.51 -19.81 -1.01
C THR A 93 0.33 -21.18 -0.40
N ARG A 94 0.42 -21.23 0.94
CA ARG A 94 0.39 -22.47 1.73
C ARG A 94 -0.90 -23.28 1.52
N ASP A 95 -2.02 -22.61 1.26
CA ASP A 95 -3.35 -23.14 0.98
C ASP A 95 -3.68 -23.23 -0.52
N CYS A 96 -2.74 -22.83 -1.39
CA CYS A 96 -2.90 -22.77 -2.84
C CYS A 96 -4.07 -21.87 -3.29
N SER A 97 -4.45 -20.86 -2.51
CA SER A 97 -5.58 -19.98 -2.83
C SER A 97 -5.23 -18.96 -3.89
N VAL A 98 -4.00 -18.45 -3.89
CA VAL A 98 -3.54 -17.44 -4.84
C VAL A 98 -3.04 -18.11 -6.11
N ARG A 99 -3.51 -17.64 -7.26
CA ARG A 99 -3.01 -18.05 -8.57
C ARG A 99 -2.25 -16.92 -9.22
N CYS A 100 -1.18 -17.28 -9.92
CA CYS A 100 -0.46 -16.33 -10.75
C CYS A 100 -1.42 -15.68 -11.76
N PRO A 101 -1.38 -14.35 -11.91
CA PRO A 101 -2.24 -13.63 -12.82
C PRO A 101 -1.89 -13.92 -14.28
N GLY A 102 -2.90 -13.77 -15.14
CA GLY A 102 -2.81 -14.05 -16.58
C GLY A 102 -3.91 -15.01 -17.04
N PRO A 103 -4.04 -15.22 -18.36
CA PRO A 103 -4.92 -16.25 -18.92
C PRO A 103 -4.44 -17.66 -18.52
N THR A 104 -5.35 -18.63 -18.55
CA THR A 104 -5.11 -20.01 -18.09
C THR A 104 -3.98 -20.72 -18.82
N ASP A 105 -3.78 -20.41 -20.10
CA ASP A 105 -2.78 -21.05 -20.96
C ASP A 105 -1.48 -20.25 -21.07
N GLU A 106 -1.43 -19.04 -20.53
CA GLU A 106 -0.28 -18.13 -20.65
C GLU A 106 -0.14 -17.27 -19.38
N LEU A 107 0.20 -17.95 -18.27
CA LEU A 107 0.48 -17.32 -16.98
C LEU A 107 1.54 -16.22 -17.14
N CYS A 108 1.38 -15.10 -16.43
CA CYS A 108 2.25 -13.95 -16.54
C CYS A 108 2.40 -13.41 -17.98
N HIS A 109 1.38 -13.62 -18.84
CA HIS A 109 1.39 -13.25 -20.26
C HIS A 109 2.63 -13.75 -21.04
N GLY A 110 3.28 -14.82 -20.57
CA GLY A 110 4.50 -15.34 -21.20
C GLY A 110 5.73 -14.44 -21.02
N HIS A 111 5.61 -13.36 -20.24
CA HIS A 111 6.65 -12.35 -20.02
C HIS A 111 7.20 -12.36 -18.59
N GLY A 112 7.02 -13.47 -17.89
CA GLY A 112 7.55 -13.67 -16.55
C GLY A 112 7.49 -15.12 -16.12
N ARG A 113 8.12 -15.40 -14.98
CA ARG A 113 8.03 -16.70 -14.32
C ARG A 113 7.02 -16.62 -13.19
N CYS A 114 6.02 -17.50 -13.22
CA CYS A 114 5.11 -17.68 -12.10
C CYS A 114 5.87 -18.25 -10.89
N GLN A 115 5.72 -17.60 -9.74
CA GLN A 115 6.20 -18.08 -8.44
C GLN A 115 5.07 -18.91 -7.80
N ASP A 116 4.92 -20.14 -8.28
CA ASP A 116 3.97 -21.13 -7.78
C ASP A 116 4.62 -22.12 -6.81
N ASN A 117 3.79 -22.88 -6.09
CA ASN A 117 4.07 -23.79 -4.97
C ASN A 117 3.68 -23.23 -3.60
N HIS A 118 3.50 -24.13 -2.62
CA HIS A 118 3.04 -23.86 -1.26
C HIS A 118 3.94 -22.93 -0.44
N THR A 119 5.16 -22.70 -0.90
CA THR A 119 6.14 -21.78 -0.28
C THR A 119 6.27 -20.44 -1.01
N GLN A 120 5.64 -20.30 -2.18
CA GLN A 120 5.74 -19.12 -3.04
C GLN A 120 4.46 -18.27 -2.93
N PRO A 121 4.51 -16.98 -3.27
CA PRO A 121 3.37 -16.08 -3.09
C PRO A 121 2.25 -16.22 -4.12
N GLY A 122 2.45 -16.96 -5.22
CA GLY A 122 1.48 -17.02 -6.32
C GLY A 122 1.47 -15.75 -7.17
N THR A 123 2.61 -15.07 -7.29
CA THR A 123 2.78 -13.85 -8.09
C THR A 123 3.77 -14.08 -9.25
N CYS A 124 3.80 -13.16 -10.21
CA CYS A 124 4.71 -13.23 -11.34
C CYS A 124 6.02 -12.48 -11.05
N ALA A 125 7.14 -13.14 -11.31
CA ALA A 125 8.44 -12.48 -11.45
C ALA A 125 8.62 -12.08 -12.93
N CYS A 126 8.37 -10.82 -13.24
CA CYS A 126 8.41 -10.32 -14.61
C CYS A 126 9.84 -10.25 -15.17
N ASN A 127 9.96 -10.45 -16.48
CA ASN A 127 11.19 -10.20 -17.22
C ASN A 127 11.52 -8.69 -17.21
N PRO A 128 12.79 -8.31 -17.48
CA PRO A 128 13.16 -6.90 -17.60
C PRO A 128 12.24 -6.13 -18.57
N HIS A 129 11.88 -4.90 -18.19
CA HIS A 129 10.97 -4.01 -18.92
C HIS A 129 9.50 -4.45 -18.98
N TRP A 130 9.12 -5.55 -18.32
CA TRP A 130 7.73 -5.94 -18.14
C TRP A 130 7.27 -5.65 -16.71
N TYR A 131 6.08 -5.10 -16.60
CA TYR A 131 5.54 -4.58 -15.34
C TYR A 131 4.09 -5.03 -15.15
N THR A 132 3.51 -4.62 -14.01
CA THR A 132 2.22 -5.06 -13.45
C THR A 132 2.27 -6.45 -12.85
N ALA A 133 1.25 -6.79 -12.05
CA ALA A 133 1.12 -8.10 -11.44
C ALA A 133 1.14 -9.25 -12.47
N ALA A 134 0.61 -9.01 -13.68
CA ALA A 134 0.47 -10.00 -14.75
C ALA A 134 1.59 -9.95 -15.81
N CYS A 135 2.59 -9.08 -15.66
CA CYS A 135 3.65 -8.85 -16.65
C CYS A 135 3.09 -8.51 -18.06
N SER A 136 1.96 -7.81 -18.13
CA SER A 136 1.28 -7.51 -19.40
C SER A 136 1.68 -6.19 -20.05
N VAL A 137 2.40 -5.32 -19.31
CA VAL A 137 2.78 -3.99 -19.80
C VAL A 137 4.28 -3.93 -20.00
N TYR A 138 4.70 -3.68 -21.24
CA TYR A 138 6.10 -3.41 -21.59
C TYR A 138 6.40 -1.91 -21.49
N CYS A 139 7.48 -1.55 -20.79
CA CYS A 139 7.93 -0.17 -20.68
C CYS A 139 9.45 -0.07 -20.67
N ARG A 140 9.98 0.83 -21.49
CA ARG A 140 11.39 1.22 -21.51
C ARG A 140 11.47 2.76 -21.59
N PRO A 141 12.43 3.44 -20.93
CA PRO A 141 12.48 4.90 -20.93
C PRO A 141 12.48 5.55 -22.34
N ASP A 142 13.12 4.92 -23.32
CA ASP A 142 13.10 5.35 -24.74
C ASP A 142 11.76 5.13 -25.44
N SER A 143 10.91 4.23 -24.93
CA SER A 143 9.55 4.03 -25.44
C SER A 143 8.53 5.02 -24.83
N CYS A 144 8.91 5.71 -23.75
CA CYS A 144 8.02 6.63 -23.04
C CYS A 144 7.86 7.99 -23.71
N PHE A 145 8.86 8.42 -24.47
CA PHE A 145 8.77 9.62 -25.29
C PHE A 145 9.15 9.31 -26.72
N GLY A 146 8.39 9.88 -27.66
CA GLY A 146 8.70 9.76 -29.09
C GLY A 146 10.10 10.27 -29.40
N ALA A 147 10.79 9.58 -30.30
CA ALA A 147 12.10 10.03 -30.79
C ALA A 147 12.00 11.48 -31.30
N GLY A 148 12.87 12.36 -30.81
CA GLY A 148 13.02 13.74 -31.32
C GLY A 148 12.82 14.87 -30.31
N VAL A 149 12.55 14.59 -29.03
CA VAL A 149 12.55 15.63 -27.98
C VAL A 149 13.97 15.86 -27.49
N TYR A 150 14.48 17.08 -27.69
CA TYR A 150 15.78 17.52 -27.17
C TYR A 150 15.62 18.78 -26.30
N PRO A 151 16.18 18.81 -25.07
CA PRO A 151 16.93 17.74 -24.40
C PRO A 151 16.03 16.52 -24.05
N PRO A 152 16.61 15.32 -23.88
CA PRO A 152 15.84 14.13 -23.54
C PRO A 152 15.11 14.35 -22.20
N PRO A 153 13.79 14.10 -22.15
CA PRO A 153 13.02 14.29 -20.94
C PRO A 153 13.44 13.30 -19.85
N ARG A 154 13.33 13.70 -18.57
CA ARG A 154 13.73 12.87 -17.43
C ARG A 154 12.57 11.96 -17.02
N VAL A 155 12.58 10.75 -17.55
CA VAL A 155 11.42 9.84 -17.56
C VAL A 155 11.79 8.49 -16.98
N GLN A 156 10.82 7.86 -16.33
CA GLN A 156 10.96 6.53 -15.77
C GLN A 156 9.72 5.69 -16.04
N CYS A 157 9.89 4.38 -15.97
CA CYS A 157 8.79 3.43 -15.98
C CYS A 157 8.36 3.15 -14.53
N ASN A 158 7.09 3.39 -14.22
CA ASN A 158 6.54 3.05 -12.93
C ASN A 158 6.65 1.54 -12.69
N GLN A 159 7.35 1.15 -11.64
CA GLN A 159 7.63 -0.26 -11.33
C GLN A 159 6.39 -1.11 -11.03
N HIS A 160 5.24 -0.50 -10.71
CA HIS A 160 4.00 -1.22 -10.37
C HIS A 160 3.00 -1.22 -11.51
N THR A 161 2.88 -0.10 -12.24
CA THR A 161 1.88 0.06 -13.30
C THR A 161 2.44 -0.16 -14.70
N GLY A 162 3.77 -0.10 -14.88
CA GLY A 162 4.41 -0.12 -16.19
C GLY A 162 4.14 1.12 -17.03
N ARG A 163 3.57 2.18 -16.44
CA ARG A 163 3.28 3.42 -17.15
C ARG A 163 4.49 4.34 -17.10
N CYS A 164 4.61 5.15 -18.15
CA CYS A 164 5.58 6.21 -18.21
C CYS A 164 5.20 7.34 -17.27
N GLU A 165 6.16 7.78 -16.47
CA GLU A 165 6.04 8.90 -15.55
C GLU A 165 7.34 9.72 -15.53
N CYS A 166 7.28 10.90 -14.95
CA CYS A 166 8.49 11.70 -14.74
C CYS A 166 9.35 11.08 -13.66
N GLN A 167 10.66 11.25 -13.79
CA GLN A 167 11.61 10.73 -12.83
C GLN A 167 11.42 11.38 -11.46
N ASP A 168 11.34 10.58 -10.41
CA ASP A 168 11.11 11.04 -9.03
C ASP A 168 11.92 10.18 -8.04
N GLY A 169 12.95 10.77 -7.41
CA GLY A 169 13.83 10.07 -6.47
C GLY A 169 15.29 10.56 -6.54
N GLU A 170 16.25 9.63 -6.42
CA GLU A 170 17.68 9.98 -6.27
C GLU A 170 18.27 10.79 -7.44
N GLY A 171 17.71 10.68 -8.66
CA GLY A 171 18.17 11.46 -9.81
C GLY A 171 17.33 12.71 -10.10
N GLY A 172 16.59 13.19 -9.12
CA GLY A 172 15.79 14.41 -9.18
C GLY A 172 14.29 14.19 -9.15
N HIS A 173 13.58 15.26 -8.87
CA HIS A 173 12.12 15.32 -8.77
C HIS A 173 11.57 16.10 -9.96
N TRP A 174 11.22 15.39 -11.03
CA TRP A 174 10.79 15.96 -12.31
C TRP A 174 9.28 15.92 -12.46
N ALA A 175 8.73 16.93 -13.15
CA ALA A 175 7.30 17.09 -13.37
C ALA A 175 7.02 17.75 -14.72
N GLY A 176 5.73 17.94 -15.01
CA GLY A 176 5.24 18.54 -16.24
C GLY A 176 4.98 17.51 -17.35
N ALA A 177 4.24 17.90 -18.38
CA ALA A 177 3.84 17.00 -19.47
C ALA A 177 5.03 16.45 -20.29
N GLN A 178 6.18 17.12 -20.21
CA GLN A 178 7.42 16.75 -20.89
C GLN A 178 8.54 16.39 -19.90
N CYS A 179 8.25 16.24 -18.60
CA CYS A 179 9.24 15.90 -17.57
C CYS A 179 10.52 16.72 -17.64
N ASN A 180 10.36 18.02 -17.87
CA ASN A 180 11.43 19.02 -17.99
C ASN A 180 11.31 20.15 -16.97
N GLU A 181 10.27 20.11 -16.14
CA GLU A 181 10.05 21.01 -15.01
C GLU A 181 10.41 20.27 -13.72
N CYS A 182 10.70 21.01 -12.64
CA CYS A 182 10.87 20.39 -11.33
C CYS A 182 9.51 20.23 -10.66
N ALA A 183 9.35 19.16 -9.88
CA ALA A 183 8.22 19.02 -8.99
C ALA A 183 8.17 20.18 -7.99
N ARG A 184 6.96 20.49 -7.49
CA ARG A 184 6.78 21.55 -6.51
C ARG A 184 7.62 21.25 -5.27
N GLY A 185 8.40 22.25 -4.83
CA GLY A 185 9.33 22.08 -3.72
C GLY A 185 10.77 21.75 -4.15
N PHE A 186 11.05 21.61 -5.45
CA PHE A 186 12.40 21.35 -5.95
C PHE A 186 12.86 22.34 -7.03
N TYR A 187 14.17 22.55 -7.11
CA TYR A 187 14.86 23.29 -8.16
C TYR A 187 16.26 22.73 -8.42
N GLY A 188 17.01 23.41 -9.27
CA GLY A 188 18.34 23.03 -9.72
C GLY A 188 18.31 22.54 -11.15
N ALA A 189 19.49 22.39 -11.74
CA ALA A 189 19.62 21.81 -13.09
C ALA A 189 19.05 20.38 -13.15
N GLU A 190 19.19 19.64 -12.04
CA GLU A 190 18.76 18.25 -11.89
C GLU A 190 17.50 18.08 -11.01
N CYS A 191 16.84 19.17 -10.59
CA CYS A 191 15.65 19.11 -9.74
C CYS A 191 15.83 18.33 -8.43
N ASP A 192 17.02 18.39 -7.85
CA ASP A 192 17.46 17.68 -6.65
C ASP A 192 17.66 18.60 -5.44
N GLN A 193 17.44 19.91 -5.59
CA GLN A 193 17.60 20.90 -4.52
C GLN A 193 16.24 21.32 -3.97
N GLU A 194 16.07 21.32 -2.65
CA GLU A 194 14.80 21.65 -2.00
C GLU A 194 14.56 23.18 -1.93
N CYS A 195 13.39 23.63 -2.42
CA CYS A 195 12.97 25.02 -2.37
C CYS A 195 12.95 25.55 -0.93
N GLN A 196 13.58 26.69 -0.69
CA GLN A 196 13.57 27.35 0.63
C GLN A 196 12.42 28.36 0.80
N CYS A 197 11.31 28.20 0.05
CA CYS A 197 10.19 29.16 0.03
C CYS A 197 9.18 28.96 1.17
N SER A 198 9.62 28.46 2.32
CA SER A 198 8.79 28.18 3.51
C SER A 198 7.52 27.34 3.25
N GLY A 199 7.44 26.63 2.12
CA GLY A 199 6.23 25.90 1.70
C GLY A 199 5.09 26.78 1.15
N HIS A 200 5.31 28.10 1.01
CA HIS A 200 4.32 29.10 0.63
C HIS A 200 4.65 29.78 -0.70
N GLY A 201 5.29 29.04 -1.59
CA GLY A 201 5.64 29.51 -2.92
C GLY A 201 6.27 28.42 -3.78
N VAL A 202 6.62 28.81 -5.00
CA VAL A 202 7.33 27.98 -5.98
C VAL A 202 8.67 28.62 -6.29
N CYS A 203 9.74 27.84 -6.26
CA CYS A 203 11.06 28.34 -6.60
C CYS A 203 11.34 28.23 -8.10
N ALA A 204 12.08 29.19 -8.64
CA ALA A 204 12.48 29.21 -10.03
C ALA A 204 13.42 28.02 -10.33
N ARG A 205 13.10 27.24 -11.35
CA ARG A 205 13.79 25.99 -11.71
C ARG A 205 15.32 26.05 -11.64
N LEU A 206 15.95 27.09 -12.21
CA LEU A 206 17.42 27.17 -12.25
C LEU A 206 18.03 28.01 -11.13
N GLY A 207 17.31 29.01 -10.64
CA GLY A 207 17.85 30.04 -9.74
C GLY A 207 17.46 29.90 -8.28
N GLY A 208 16.49 29.05 -7.94
CA GLY A 208 16.00 28.85 -6.57
C GLY A 208 15.23 30.04 -5.98
N GLY A 209 15.14 31.17 -6.68
CA GLY A 209 14.38 32.35 -6.24
C GLY A 209 12.89 32.05 -6.10
N CYS A 210 12.29 32.51 -5.01
CA CYS A 210 10.90 32.19 -4.67
C CYS A 210 9.90 33.15 -5.34
N THR A 211 8.83 32.57 -5.87
CA THR A 211 7.59 33.28 -6.21
C THR A 211 6.54 32.85 -5.19
N CYS A 212 6.13 33.78 -4.32
CA CYS A 212 5.22 33.47 -3.22
C CYS A 212 3.78 33.29 -3.68
N ASP A 213 3.08 32.38 -3.01
CA ASP A 213 1.65 32.19 -3.18
C ASP A 213 0.91 33.50 -2.81
N SER A 214 -0.08 33.87 -3.62
CA SER A 214 -0.85 35.10 -3.41
C SER A 214 -2.30 34.90 -3.84
N ASP A 215 -3.01 34.08 -3.08
CA ASP A 215 -4.41 33.74 -3.33
C ASP A 215 -5.14 33.46 -2.01
N ASP A 216 -6.44 33.77 -1.96
CA ASP A 216 -7.25 33.63 -0.74
C ASP A 216 -7.32 32.17 -0.22
N THR A 217 -7.05 31.16 -1.06
CA THR A 217 -7.10 29.74 -0.68
C THR A 217 -5.80 29.18 -0.12
N VAL A 218 -4.65 29.81 -0.41
CA VAL A 218 -3.32 29.35 0.02
C VAL A 218 -2.60 30.39 0.89
N GLY A 219 -3.10 31.63 0.92
CA GLY A 219 -2.54 32.75 1.65
C GLY A 219 -1.83 33.75 0.74
N HIS A 220 -1.68 34.97 1.26
CA HIS A 220 -0.92 36.04 0.62
C HIS A 220 0.44 36.18 1.30
N TRP A 221 1.45 35.53 0.71
CA TRP A 221 2.79 35.44 1.27
C TRP A 221 3.76 36.39 0.56
N ALA A 222 4.82 36.78 1.27
CA ALA A 222 5.83 37.74 0.83
C ALA A 222 7.19 37.50 1.51
N GLY A 223 8.19 38.23 1.04
CA GLY A 223 9.59 38.10 1.44
C GLY A 223 10.35 37.10 0.57
N ASP A 224 11.69 37.13 0.63
CA ASP A 224 12.57 36.34 -0.24
C ASP A 224 12.39 34.82 -0.09
N ALA A 225 11.94 34.38 1.09
CA ALA A 225 11.65 32.99 1.42
C ALA A 225 10.14 32.72 1.61
N CYS A 226 9.26 33.67 1.29
CA CYS A 226 7.80 33.53 1.49
C CYS A 226 7.37 33.21 2.93
N GLY A 227 8.16 33.59 3.93
CA GLY A 227 7.88 33.34 5.35
C GLY A 227 7.09 34.46 6.04
N GLN A 228 6.64 35.48 5.31
CA GLN A 228 5.95 36.65 5.86
C GLN A 228 4.65 36.91 5.12
N CYS A 229 3.68 37.56 5.76
CA CYS A 229 2.46 37.98 5.06
C CYS A 229 2.73 39.18 4.16
N ALA A 230 2.09 39.18 2.98
CA ALA A 230 2.07 40.33 2.10
C ALA A 230 1.41 41.54 2.79
N ALA A 231 1.79 42.75 2.35
CA ALA A 231 1.22 43.98 2.90
C ALA A 231 -0.31 43.97 2.80
N GLY A 232 -0.99 44.23 3.92
CA GLY A 232 -2.45 44.17 3.99
C GLY A 232 -3.01 42.80 4.37
N TYR A 233 -2.18 41.82 4.75
CA TYR A 233 -2.62 40.51 5.23
C TYR A 233 -1.95 40.12 6.56
N LEU A 234 -2.65 39.34 7.38
CA LEU A 234 -2.24 38.87 8.71
C LEU A 234 -2.82 37.47 9.00
N GLY A 235 -2.41 36.88 10.13
CA GLY A 235 -2.76 35.52 10.54
C GLY A 235 -1.67 34.50 10.20
N SER A 236 -1.75 33.30 10.78
CA SER A 236 -0.75 32.23 10.55
C SER A 236 -0.81 31.63 9.15
N ASP A 237 -1.86 31.91 8.38
CA ASP A 237 -2.04 31.50 6.99
C ASP A 237 -2.03 32.68 6.00
N CYS A 238 -1.81 33.90 6.49
CA CYS A 238 -1.80 35.14 5.71
C CYS A 238 -3.04 35.34 4.81
N ARG A 239 -4.21 34.85 5.24
CA ARG A 239 -5.49 35.02 4.51
C ARG A 239 -6.35 36.15 5.05
N THR A 240 -6.10 36.61 6.28
CA THR A 240 -6.92 37.65 6.91
C THR A 240 -6.46 39.02 6.45
N ARG A 241 -7.36 39.88 5.96
CA ARG A 241 -7.00 41.24 5.53
C ARG A 241 -6.74 42.15 6.72
N ASN A 242 -5.63 42.89 6.66
CA ASN A 242 -5.30 43.97 7.59
C ASN A 242 -6.00 45.26 7.13
N VAL A 243 -7.16 45.55 7.72
CA VAL A 243 -7.94 46.76 7.40
C VAL A 243 -7.62 47.86 8.41
N ALA A 244 -6.90 48.89 7.98
CA ALA A 244 -6.70 50.10 8.78
C ALA A 244 -7.93 51.02 8.67
N ILE A 245 -8.56 51.36 9.79
CA ILE A 245 -9.62 52.38 9.85
C ILE A 245 -8.96 53.73 10.07
N SER A 246 -8.95 54.59 9.04
CA SER A 246 -8.54 56.00 9.19
C SER A 246 -9.73 56.84 9.62
N MET A 247 -9.62 57.51 10.77
CA MET A 247 -10.62 58.49 11.23
C MET A 247 -10.35 59.89 10.64
N GLY A 248 -10.10 59.96 9.33
CA GLY A 248 -9.75 61.19 8.62
C GLY A 248 -10.88 61.85 7.81
N GLY A 249 -12.06 61.22 7.71
CA GLY A 249 -13.22 61.77 7.02
C GLY A 249 -14.32 62.12 8.00
N SER A 250 -14.88 63.32 7.90
CA SER A 250 -15.86 63.93 8.81
C SER A 250 -17.26 63.28 8.80
N LEU A 251 -17.36 61.96 8.67
CA LEU A 251 -18.57 61.17 8.89
C LEU A 251 -18.16 59.78 9.42
N PRO A 252 -18.74 59.29 10.53
CA PRO A 252 -18.53 57.91 10.94
C PRO A 252 -19.26 57.00 9.93
N LEU A 253 -18.50 56.39 9.02
CA LEU A 253 -18.99 55.25 8.24
C LEU A 253 -18.95 54.03 9.17
N PHE A 254 -20.06 53.78 9.86
CA PHE A 254 -20.32 52.48 10.45
C PHE A 254 -20.59 51.48 9.32
N SER A 255 -19.63 50.60 9.05
CA SER A 255 -19.95 49.34 8.38
C SER A 255 -20.12 48.29 9.46
N THR A 256 -21.35 47.83 9.67
CA THR A 256 -21.62 46.63 10.45
C THR A 256 -21.06 45.45 9.67
N HIS A 257 -19.89 44.93 10.06
CA HIS A 257 -19.41 43.65 9.55
C HIS A 257 -20.18 42.53 10.26
N PRO A 258 -20.74 41.53 9.54
CA PRO A 258 -21.52 40.46 10.15
C PRO A 258 -20.78 39.57 11.16
N ASP A 259 -19.46 39.75 11.34
CA ASP A 259 -18.57 38.82 12.05
C ASP A 259 -17.78 39.47 13.20
N ALA A 260 -18.11 40.70 13.61
CA ALA A 260 -17.47 41.31 14.79
C ALA A 260 -18.04 40.66 16.07
N ASP A 261 -17.34 39.68 16.61
CA ASP A 261 -17.64 39.06 17.89
C ASP A 261 -16.90 39.77 19.04
N ALA A 262 -17.28 39.45 20.28
CA ALA A 262 -16.83 40.11 21.51
C ALA A 262 -15.31 39.97 21.80
N ASN A 263 -14.55 39.30 20.92
CA ASN A 263 -13.11 39.10 21.02
C ASN A 263 -12.29 40.05 20.15
N THR A 264 -12.91 41.00 19.45
CA THR A 264 -12.19 42.00 18.66
C THR A 264 -11.41 42.96 19.58
N VAL A 265 -10.08 42.90 19.53
CA VAL A 265 -9.14 43.78 20.24
C VAL A 265 -8.85 45.00 19.36
N LEU A 266 -9.17 46.17 19.89
CA LEU A 266 -8.82 47.46 19.30
C LEU A 266 -7.51 47.95 19.89
N ILE A 267 -6.45 47.98 19.08
CA ILE A 267 -5.17 48.56 19.48
C ILE A 267 -5.06 49.93 18.82
N ALA A 268 -5.06 50.99 19.63
CA ALA A 268 -4.80 52.35 19.16
C ALA A 268 -3.30 52.66 19.25
N ASP A 269 -2.74 53.25 18.20
CA ASP A 269 -1.39 53.80 18.17
C ASP A 269 -1.45 55.34 18.08
N PRO A 270 -1.50 56.03 19.23
CA PRO A 270 -1.69 57.49 19.30
C PRO A 270 -0.67 58.33 18.52
N PRO A 271 0.65 58.02 18.50
CA PRO A 271 1.60 58.83 17.75
C PRO A 271 1.44 58.77 16.23
N HIS A 272 0.77 57.74 15.69
CA HIS A 272 0.57 57.58 14.24
C HIS A 272 -0.90 57.69 13.79
N GLY A 273 -1.85 57.81 14.73
CA GLY A 273 -3.28 57.93 14.43
C GLY A 273 -3.89 56.67 13.81
N LEU A 274 -3.31 55.49 14.09
CA LEU A 274 -3.76 54.22 13.54
C LEU A 274 -4.58 53.43 14.56
N LEU A 275 -5.55 52.68 14.05
CA LEU A 275 -6.38 51.74 14.81
C LEU A 275 -6.24 50.36 14.17
N TYR A 276 -5.77 49.39 14.93
CA TYR A 276 -5.65 47.99 14.52
C TYR A 276 -6.81 47.18 15.11
N LEU A 277 -7.36 46.27 14.31
CA LEU A 277 -8.35 45.28 14.72
C LEU A 277 -7.65 43.91 14.76
N GLY A 278 -7.77 43.20 15.88
CA GLY A 278 -7.23 41.85 16.07
C GLY A 278 -8.20 40.94 16.82
#